data_AF-A0A820B579-F1
#
_entry.id   AF-A0A820B579-F1
#
_cell.length_a   1.000
_cell.length_b   1.000
_cell.length_c   1.000
_cell.angle_alpha   90.00
_cell.angle_beta   90.00
_cell.angle_gamma   90.00
#
_symmetry.space_group_name_H-M   'P 1'
#
loop_
_entity.id
_entity.type
_entity.pdbx_description
1 polymer ?
#
loop_
_entity_poly.entity_id
_entity_poly.type
_entity_poly.pdbx_seq_one_letter_code
_entity_poly.pdbx_strand_id
1 'polypeptide(L)'
;MHKPCSNFTNPLQSLCTKFAKGTFPVITSHPIRSIDSLFDSSNRVCFRQLVAGHGRAGAVGWIDHNLHRAQIFDEFRTDLLNIHGINPNFIPRQHHIALIEKTGRRNFRNLHEIYRKIKAAPQYAGITVTILKSFVNLSVAEQFKLIQTITIAVSPCGGSSMLFSFLPTKATLIVAEFPIVAKTGYSSHRLEAVLWDYHSHINVFHYP
;
A
#
# COMPACT_ATOMS: atom_id res chain seq x y z
N MET A 1 9.90 1.23 30.55
CA MET A 1 8.43 1.11 30.73
C MET A 1 7.74 1.59 29.46
N HIS A 2 6.87 0.78 28.87
CA HIS A 2 6.23 1.06 27.58
C HIS A 2 4.97 1.93 27.73
N LYS A 3 4.73 2.88 26.81
CA LYS A 3 3.56 3.78 26.83
C LYS A 3 2.44 3.25 25.91
N PRO A 4 1.20 3.01 26.40
CA PRO A 4 0.06 2.67 25.55
C PRO A 4 -0.28 3.81 24.56
N CYS A 5 -0.94 3.48 23.43
CA CYS A 5 -1.31 4.48 22.41
C CYS A 5 -2.15 5.64 22.97
N SER A 6 -2.88 5.43 24.07
CA SER A 6 -3.63 6.44 24.81
C SER A 6 -2.77 7.57 25.38
N ASN A 7 -1.45 7.37 25.47
CA ASN A 7 -0.53 8.33 26.08
C ASN A 7 0.08 9.31 25.07
N PHE A 8 -0.31 9.25 23.79
CA PHE A 8 0.10 10.20 22.75
C PHE A 8 -0.97 11.27 22.55
N THR A 9 -0.56 12.47 22.16
CA THR A 9 -1.46 13.53 21.72
C THR A 9 -1.93 13.27 20.28
N ASN A 10 -3.09 13.82 19.90
CA ASN A 10 -3.47 13.87 18.48
C ASN A 10 -2.47 14.77 17.72
N PRO A 11 -2.02 14.39 16.50
CA PRO A 11 -2.48 13.28 15.65
C PRO A 11 -1.74 11.95 15.82
N LEU A 12 -0.70 11.89 16.66
CA LEU A 12 0.14 10.70 16.86
C LEU A 12 -0.64 9.53 17.48
N GLN A 13 -1.61 9.81 18.36
CA GLN A 13 -2.54 8.81 18.89
C GLN A 13 -3.33 8.09 17.78
N SER A 14 -3.81 8.84 16.80
CA SER A 14 -4.58 8.30 15.67
C SER A 14 -3.70 7.43 14.76
N LEU A 15 -2.48 7.89 14.46
CA LEU A 15 -1.47 7.10 13.74
C LEU A 15 -1.10 5.82 14.51
N CYS A 16 -0.84 5.92 15.82
CA CYS A 16 -0.55 4.76 16.69
C CYS A 16 -1.65 3.72 16.60
N THR A 17 -2.90 4.16 16.78
CA THR A 17 -4.06 3.27 16.75
C THR A 17 -4.24 2.64 15.38
N LYS A 18 -4.03 3.41 14.30
CA LYS A 18 -4.14 2.93 12.92
C LYS A 18 -3.11 1.85 12.59
N PHE A 19 -1.84 2.09 12.90
CA PHE A 19 -0.79 1.09 12.68
C PHE A 19 -0.99 -0.11 13.61
N ALA A 20 -1.36 0.13 14.87
CA ALA A 20 -1.48 -0.92 15.86
C ALA A 20 -2.63 -1.91 15.60
N LYS A 21 -3.76 -1.40 15.11
CA LYS A 21 -4.93 -2.23 14.80
C LYS A 21 -4.93 -2.73 13.36
N GLY A 22 -4.29 -2.02 12.44
CA GLY A 22 -4.32 -2.34 11.00
C GLY A 22 -3.06 -3.04 10.51
N THR A 23 -1.92 -2.37 10.57
CA THR A 23 -0.68 -2.79 9.88
C THR A 23 0.13 -3.83 10.65
N PHE A 24 0.09 -3.81 11.97
CA PHE A 24 0.95 -4.68 12.78
C PHE A 24 0.52 -6.13 12.93
N PRO A 25 -0.76 -6.39 13.21
CA PRO A 25 -1.27 -7.77 13.17
C PRO A 25 -1.04 -8.42 11.81
N VAL A 26 -0.76 -7.60 10.78
CA VAL A 26 -0.46 -8.05 9.42
C VAL A 26 1.00 -8.49 9.23
N ILE A 27 1.96 -7.87 9.93
CA ILE A 27 3.41 -8.11 9.72
C ILE A 27 4.05 -8.94 10.84
N THR A 28 3.38 -9.12 11.97
CA THR A 28 3.90 -9.91 13.10
C THR A 28 2.78 -10.43 14.00
N SER A 29 2.96 -11.64 14.52
CA SER A 29 2.12 -12.23 15.57
C SER A 29 2.45 -11.69 16.97
N HIS A 30 3.49 -10.86 17.10
CA HIS A 30 3.92 -10.30 18.37
C HIS A 30 3.22 -8.96 18.66
N PRO A 31 2.77 -8.72 19.91
CA PRO A 31 2.17 -7.45 20.28
C PRO A 31 3.19 -6.30 20.16
N ILE A 32 2.73 -5.16 19.65
CA ILE A 32 3.54 -3.95 19.55
C ILE A 32 3.88 -3.48 20.94
N ARG A 33 5.17 -3.38 21.23
CA ARG A 33 5.64 -2.98 22.55
C ARG A 33 5.60 -1.47 22.74
N SER A 34 5.90 -0.65 21.72
CA SER A 34 5.65 0.81 21.75
C SER A 34 5.64 1.45 20.36
N ILE A 35 5.09 2.67 20.25
CA ILE A 35 5.27 3.47 19.03
C ILE A 35 6.74 3.92 18.89
N ASP A 36 7.47 4.09 19.99
CA ASP A 36 8.88 4.47 19.89
C ASP A 36 9.68 3.39 19.17
N SER A 37 9.35 2.10 19.30
CA SER A 37 9.95 1.03 18.48
C SER A 37 9.62 1.09 16.98
N LEU A 38 8.66 1.93 16.55
CA LEU A 38 8.36 2.22 15.15
C LEU A 38 9.08 3.45 14.61
N PHE A 39 9.23 4.44 15.47
CA PHE A 39 9.77 5.76 15.12
C PHE A 39 11.19 5.97 15.61
N ASP A 40 11.80 4.97 16.27
CA ASP A 40 13.18 5.09 16.74
C ASP A 40 14.10 5.37 15.55
N SER A 41 14.85 6.44 15.71
CA SER A 41 15.82 6.97 14.76
C SER A 41 17.24 6.55 15.12
N SER A 42 17.40 5.79 16.19
CA SER A 42 18.68 5.22 16.56
C SER A 42 19.05 4.11 15.56
N ASN A 43 20.25 4.17 14.99
CA ASN A 43 20.80 3.19 14.04
C ASN A 43 21.07 1.80 14.67
N ARG A 44 20.29 1.37 15.66
CA ARG A 44 20.50 0.14 16.43
C ARG A 44 19.37 -0.84 16.17
N VAL A 45 19.65 -1.84 15.33
CA VAL A 45 18.77 -2.99 15.10
C VAL A 45 19.09 -4.06 16.15
N CYS A 46 18.15 -4.32 17.06
CA CYS A 46 18.28 -5.41 18.04
C CYS A 46 17.86 -6.75 17.41
N PHE A 47 18.85 -7.60 17.11
CA PHE A 47 18.72 -8.86 16.36
C PHE A 47 17.91 -9.99 17.05
N ARG A 48 17.51 -9.85 18.32
CA ARG A 48 16.88 -10.96 19.08
C ARG A 48 15.36 -11.05 18.91
N GLN A 49 14.75 -10.05 18.30
CA GLN A 49 13.31 -9.91 18.11
C GLN A 49 13.09 -9.28 16.74
N LEU A 50 13.12 -10.10 15.69
CA LEU A 50 12.84 -9.67 14.33
C LEU A 50 11.34 -9.35 14.20
N VAL A 51 10.89 -8.28 14.86
CA VAL A 51 9.90 -7.42 14.23
C VAL A 51 10.64 -6.89 13.02
N ALA A 52 10.11 -7.06 11.81
CA ALA A 52 10.54 -6.29 10.66
C ALA A 52 10.28 -4.81 10.97
N GLY A 53 11.16 -4.24 11.80
CA GLY A 53 11.14 -2.89 12.28
C GLY A 53 11.69 -2.08 11.14
N HIS A 54 10.79 -1.39 10.46
CA HIS A 54 11.09 -0.69 9.24
C HIS A 54 12.16 0.42 9.44
N GLY A 55 12.67 0.75 10.63
CA GLY A 55 13.67 1.80 10.84
C GLY A 55 13.35 3.10 10.09
N ARG A 56 12.39 3.92 10.54
CA ARG A 56 11.79 5.02 9.73
C ARG A 56 11.22 4.64 8.34
N ALA A 57 11.32 3.42 7.81
CA ALA A 57 10.84 3.00 6.49
C ALA A 57 9.34 2.67 6.33
N GLY A 58 8.52 2.70 7.38
CA GLY A 58 7.05 2.60 7.31
C GLY A 58 6.36 3.96 7.32
N ALA A 59 7.14 5.02 7.57
CA ALA A 59 6.81 6.35 7.08
C ALA A 59 7.52 6.51 5.74
N VAL A 60 6.75 6.63 4.66
CA VAL A 60 7.20 7.15 3.37
C VAL A 60 7.72 8.57 3.63
N GLY A 61 8.97 8.66 4.05
CA GLY A 61 9.58 9.87 4.58
C GLY A 61 10.30 10.60 3.46
N TRP A 62 9.74 11.74 3.08
CA TRP A 62 10.41 12.94 2.55
C TRP A 62 11.67 12.68 1.70
N ILE A 63 11.46 12.70 0.39
CA ILE A 63 12.35 12.91 -0.78
C ILE A 63 13.79 12.34 -0.70
N ASP A 64 14.62 12.76 0.24
CA ASP A 64 16.08 12.56 0.17
C ASP A 64 16.59 11.20 0.70
N HIS A 65 15.70 10.35 1.23
CA HIS A 65 16.09 9.11 1.91
C HIS A 65 15.66 7.80 1.22
N ASN A 66 15.13 7.85 -0.01
CA ASN A 66 14.50 6.68 -0.66
C ASN A 66 15.38 5.94 -1.71
N LEU A 67 16.49 6.53 -2.17
CA LEU A 67 17.33 5.98 -3.25
C LEU A 67 17.90 4.57 -3.02
N HIS A 68 18.07 4.14 -1.75
CA HIS A 68 18.53 2.79 -1.40
C HIS A 68 17.44 1.91 -0.76
N ARG A 69 16.22 2.44 -0.63
CA ARG A 69 15.11 1.70 0.02
C ARG A 69 14.38 0.76 -0.92
N ALA A 70 14.46 1.02 -2.22
CA ALA A 70 13.84 0.19 -3.27
C ALA A 70 14.18 -1.30 -3.13
N GLN A 71 15.49 -1.59 -3.00
CA GLN A 71 16.00 -2.95 -2.84
C GLN A 71 15.51 -3.58 -1.53
N ILE A 72 15.54 -2.82 -0.44
CA ILE A 72 15.01 -3.26 0.87
C ILE A 72 13.51 -3.57 0.79
N PHE A 73 12.75 -2.79 0.02
CA PHE A 73 11.32 -3.04 -0.20
C PHE A 73 11.08 -4.29 -1.06
N ASP A 74 11.85 -4.51 -2.12
CA ASP A 74 11.73 -5.69 -2.97
C ASP A 74 12.14 -6.97 -2.20
N GLU A 75 13.18 -6.92 -1.35
CA GLU A 75 13.56 -7.99 -0.42
C GLU A 75 12.47 -8.26 0.61
N PHE A 76 11.98 -7.22 1.30
CA PHE A 76 10.89 -7.33 2.27
C PHE A 76 9.63 -7.93 1.67
N ARG A 77 9.25 -7.49 0.45
CA ARG A 77 8.14 -8.06 -0.30
C ARG A 77 8.36 -9.55 -0.55
N THR A 78 9.54 -9.91 -1.04
CA THR A 78 9.92 -11.29 -1.36
C THR A 78 9.81 -12.20 -0.15
N ASP A 79 10.39 -11.79 0.98
CA ASP A 79 10.35 -12.55 2.23
C ASP A 79 8.93 -12.72 2.74
N LEU A 80 8.14 -11.64 2.75
CA LEU A 80 6.78 -11.69 3.26
C LEU A 80 5.88 -12.59 2.41
N LEU A 81 6.00 -12.54 1.08
CA LEU A 81 5.27 -13.45 0.19
C LEU A 81 5.70 -14.91 0.40
N ASN A 82 7.00 -15.18 0.53
CA ASN A 82 7.54 -16.51 0.77
C ASN A 82 7.04 -17.11 2.09
N ILE A 83 7.01 -16.33 3.18
CA ILE A 83 6.47 -16.75 4.49
C ILE A 83 4.99 -17.19 4.37
N HIS A 84 4.24 -16.57 3.47
CA HIS A 84 2.85 -16.93 3.19
C HIS A 84 2.66 -17.98 2.08
N GLY A 85 3.75 -18.59 1.60
CA GLY A 85 3.72 -19.64 0.57
C GLY A 85 3.34 -19.12 -0.82
N ILE A 86 3.61 -17.84 -1.10
CA ILE A 86 3.28 -17.17 -2.36
C ILE A 86 4.58 -16.95 -3.14
N ASN A 87 4.60 -17.36 -4.41
CA ASN A 87 5.75 -17.12 -5.30
C ASN A 87 5.86 -15.61 -5.63
N PRO A 88 6.92 -14.90 -5.20
CA PRO A 88 7.08 -13.47 -5.42
C PRO A 88 7.32 -13.09 -6.88
N ASN A 89 7.73 -14.05 -7.72
CA ASN A 89 7.97 -13.89 -9.15
C ASN A 89 6.81 -14.40 -10.01
N PHE A 90 5.65 -14.65 -9.38
CA PHE A 90 4.46 -15.06 -10.11
C PHE A 90 4.02 -13.99 -11.12
N ILE A 91 3.75 -14.42 -12.34
CA ILE A 91 3.19 -13.60 -13.41
C ILE A 91 1.82 -14.19 -13.77
N PRO A 92 0.70 -13.50 -13.47
CA PRO A 92 -0.63 -13.97 -13.79
C PRO A 92 -0.80 -14.17 -15.30
N ARG A 93 -1.48 -15.25 -15.69
CA ARG A 93 -1.81 -15.55 -17.09
C ARG A 93 -3.14 -14.94 -17.55
N GLN A 94 -3.96 -14.48 -16.61
CA GLN A 94 -5.25 -13.88 -16.87
C GLN A 94 -5.28 -12.48 -16.28
N HIS A 95 -5.91 -11.56 -17.01
CA HIS A 95 -6.05 -10.19 -16.54
C HIS A 95 -7.14 -10.07 -15.48
N HIS A 96 -6.80 -9.40 -14.40
CA HIS A 96 -7.72 -8.97 -13.35
C HIS A 96 -7.49 -7.48 -13.09
N ILE A 97 -8.54 -6.69 -13.35
CA ILE A 97 -8.58 -5.26 -13.08
C ILE A 97 -9.29 -5.03 -11.74
N ALA A 98 -8.58 -4.48 -10.77
CA ALA A 98 -9.13 -4.09 -9.48
C ALA A 98 -9.29 -2.58 -9.41
N LEU A 99 -10.52 -2.13 -9.13
CA LEU A 99 -10.88 -0.75 -8.90
C LEU A 99 -11.05 -0.53 -7.40
N ILE A 100 -10.22 0.31 -6.79
CA ILE A 100 -10.20 0.46 -5.33
C ILE A 100 -11.19 1.53 -4.88
N GLU A 101 -12.25 1.10 -4.22
CA GLU A 101 -13.22 1.98 -3.60
C GLU A 101 -12.72 2.39 -2.22
N LYS A 102 -12.49 3.69 -2.06
CA LYS A 102 -12.06 4.31 -0.82
C LYS A 102 -13.10 5.28 -0.34
N THR A 103 -13.38 5.26 0.96
CA THR A 103 -14.23 6.27 1.59
C THR A 103 -13.41 7.48 2.04
N GLY A 104 -14.03 8.65 2.05
CA GLY A 104 -13.41 9.90 2.54
C GLY A 104 -12.85 10.81 1.44
N ARG A 105 -11.93 11.70 1.84
CA ARG A 105 -11.51 12.89 1.04
C ARG A 105 -10.79 12.60 -0.27
N ARG A 106 -10.29 11.37 -0.46
CA ARG A 106 -9.44 10.95 -1.59
C ARG A 106 -10.10 9.80 -2.34
N ASN A 107 -11.37 9.95 -2.71
CA ASN A 107 -12.13 8.91 -3.40
C ASN A 107 -12.24 9.19 -4.90
N PHE A 108 -12.44 8.13 -5.68
CA PHE A 108 -12.88 8.26 -7.07
C PHE A 108 -14.39 8.49 -7.10
N ARG A 109 -14.83 9.70 -7.47
CA ARG A 109 -16.26 10.02 -7.55
C ARG A 109 -16.99 9.24 -8.64
N ASN A 110 -16.28 8.86 -9.70
CA ASN A 110 -16.81 8.17 -10.88
C ASN A 110 -16.38 6.69 -10.96
N LEU A 111 -15.93 6.06 -9.86
CA LEU A 111 -15.42 4.68 -9.89
C LEU A 111 -16.42 3.67 -10.48
N HIS A 112 -17.69 3.77 -10.09
CA HIS A 112 -18.77 2.90 -10.60
C HIS A 112 -19.10 3.18 -12.07
N GLU A 113 -18.88 4.40 -12.54
CA GLU A 113 -19.01 4.73 -13.96
C GLU A 113 -17.87 4.10 -14.77
N ILE A 114 -16.63 4.20 -14.27
CA ILE A 114 -15.45 3.54 -14.86
C ILE A 114 -15.70 2.04 -14.93
N TYR A 115 -16.15 1.41 -13.84
CA TYR A 115 -16.50 -0.01 -13.79
C TYR A 115 -17.51 -0.38 -14.88
N ARG A 116 -18.63 0.35 -14.98
CA ARG A 116 -19.67 0.11 -15.99
C ARG A 116 -19.13 0.26 -17.42
N LYS A 117 -18.31 1.29 -17.67
CA LYS A 117 -17.69 1.52 -18.99
C LYS A 117 -16.73 0.40 -19.37
N ILE A 118 -15.89 -0.08 -18.45
CA ILE A 118 -14.99 -1.22 -18.71
C ILE A 118 -15.82 -2.48 -19.00
N LYS A 119 -16.85 -2.76 -18.19
CA LYS A 119 -17.71 -3.94 -18.38
C LYS A 119 -18.50 -3.93 -19.69
N ALA A 120 -18.89 -2.76 -20.18
CA ALA A 120 -19.64 -2.60 -21.42
C ALA A 120 -18.76 -2.60 -22.68
N ALA A 121 -17.45 -2.41 -22.53
CA ALA A 121 -16.50 -2.28 -23.63
C ALA A 121 -16.09 -3.67 -24.18
N PRO A 122 -16.36 -3.98 -25.46
CA PRO A 122 -16.08 -5.30 -26.04
C PRO A 122 -14.61 -5.74 -25.96
N GLN A 123 -13.68 -4.79 -26.04
CA GLN A 123 -12.24 -5.06 -25.94
C GLN A 123 -11.79 -5.57 -24.57
N TYR A 124 -12.63 -5.43 -23.53
CA TYR A 124 -12.38 -5.96 -22.19
C TYR A 124 -13.26 -7.18 -21.86
N ALA A 125 -13.94 -7.75 -22.86
CA ALA A 125 -14.72 -8.97 -22.68
C ALA A 125 -13.84 -10.11 -22.17
N GLY A 126 -14.34 -10.87 -21.19
CA GLY A 126 -13.60 -11.98 -20.56
C GLY A 126 -12.58 -11.57 -19.49
N ILE A 127 -12.29 -10.27 -19.32
CA ILE A 127 -11.41 -9.78 -18.25
C ILE A 127 -12.20 -9.73 -16.93
N THR A 128 -11.60 -10.25 -15.86
CA THR A 128 -12.15 -10.08 -14.50
C THR A 128 -11.99 -8.62 -14.09
N VAL A 129 -13.08 -7.96 -13.73
CA VAL A 129 -13.06 -6.58 -13.22
C VAL A 129 -13.79 -6.57 -11.88
N THR A 130 -13.15 -6.08 -10.83
CA THR A 130 -13.71 -6.03 -9.48
C THR A 130 -13.63 -4.63 -8.89
N ILE A 131 -14.61 -4.29 -8.05
CA ILE A 131 -14.51 -3.14 -7.15
C ILE A 131 -14.16 -3.67 -5.76
N LEU A 132 -13.01 -3.29 -5.24
CA LEU A 132 -12.53 -3.68 -3.91
C LEU A 132 -12.76 -2.55 -2.93
N LYS A 133 -13.66 -2.75 -1.97
CA LYS A 133 -14.06 -1.73 -0.96
C LYS A 133 -13.15 -1.69 0.25
N SER A 134 -12.66 -2.85 0.65
CA SER A 134 -11.90 -3.03 1.88
C SER A 134 -11.18 -4.36 1.86
N PHE A 135 -9.99 -4.37 2.45
CA PHE A 135 -9.22 -5.57 2.73
C PHE A 135 -9.35 -6.01 4.20
N VAL A 136 -10.09 -5.25 5.03
CA VAL A 136 -10.11 -5.39 6.51
C VAL A 136 -10.63 -6.75 6.98
N ASN A 137 -11.51 -7.39 6.22
CA ASN A 137 -12.10 -8.69 6.59
C ASN A 137 -11.28 -9.89 6.08
N LEU A 138 -10.16 -9.64 5.37
CA LEU A 138 -9.29 -10.68 4.86
C LEU A 138 -8.10 -10.82 5.79
N SER A 139 -7.69 -12.06 6.08
CA SER A 139 -6.38 -12.33 6.65
C SER A 139 -5.27 -11.83 5.70
N VAL A 140 -4.08 -11.62 6.23
CA VAL A 140 -2.90 -11.18 5.47
C VAL A 140 -2.65 -12.07 4.25
N ALA A 141 -2.67 -13.38 4.46
CA ALA A 141 -2.44 -14.35 3.40
C ALA A 141 -3.53 -14.25 2.32
N GLU A 142 -4.78 -14.03 2.70
CA GLU A 142 -5.89 -13.81 1.75
C GLU A 142 -5.75 -12.48 1.01
N GLN A 143 -5.30 -11.41 1.69
CA GLN A 143 -5.00 -10.14 1.03
C GLN A 143 -3.91 -10.31 -0.02
N PHE A 144 -2.78 -10.95 0.32
CA PHE A 144 -1.71 -11.21 -0.65
C PHE A 144 -2.16 -12.12 -1.78
N LYS A 145 -2.88 -13.20 -1.50
CA LYS A 145 -3.42 -14.08 -2.55
C LYS A 145 -4.34 -13.31 -3.50
N LEU A 146 -5.23 -12.46 -2.98
CA LEU A 146 -6.08 -11.62 -3.80
C LEU A 146 -5.24 -10.64 -4.63
N ILE A 147 -4.32 -9.91 -4.00
CA ILE A 147 -3.46 -8.92 -4.67
C ILE A 147 -2.64 -9.57 -5.79
N GLN A 148 -2.15 -10.79 -5.59
CA GLN A 148 -1.36 -11.54 -6.57
C GLN A 148 -2.17 -12.00 -7.80
N THR A 149 -3.50 -11.92 -7.76
CA THR A 149 -4.32 -12.11 -8.96
C THR A 149 -4.43 -10.83 -9.80
N ILE A 150 -4.21 -9.66 -9.20
CA ILE A 150 -4.49 -8.36 -9.81
C ILE A 150 -3.37 -8.01 -10.78
N THR A 151 -3.68 -7.90 -12.07
CA THR A 151 -2.72 -7.44 -13.09
C THR A 151 -2.78 -5.93 -13.29
N ILE A 152 -3.91 -5.29 -13.00
CA ILE A 152 -4.08 -3.84 -13.07
C ILE A 152 -4.85 -3.37 -11.83
N ALA A 153 -4.22 -2.52 -11.02
CA ALA A 153 -4.87 -1.88 -9.87
C ALA A 153 -5.09 -0.39 -10.16
N VAL A 154 -6.31 0.10 -9.96
CA VAL A 154 -6.65 1.53 -10.05
C VAL A 154 -7.00 2.02 -8.65
N SER A 155 -6.13 2.83 -8.05
CA SER A 155 -6.22 3.20 -6.65
C SER A 155 -6.14 4.71 -6.40
N PRO A 156 -6.92 5.27 -5.47
CA PRO A 156 -6.67 6.61 -4.99
C PRO A 156 -5.38 6.66 -4.16
N CYS A 157 -4.67 7.79 -4.21
CA CYS A 157 -3.52 8.04 -3.33
C CYS A 157 -3.87 7.91 -1.83
N GLY A 158 -2.87 7.57 -1.04
CA GLY A 158 -2.90 7.32 0.40
C GLY A 158 -2.60 5.87 0.73
N GLY A 159 -2.66 5.49 2.02
CA GLY A 159 -2.29 4.12 2.45
C GLY A 159 -3.03 2.93 1.80
N SER A 160 -4.10 3.17 1.05
CA SER A 160 -4.72 2.16 0.17
C SER A 160 -3.81 1.76 -0.99
N SER A 161 -3.10 2.71 -1.60
CA SER A 161 -2.19 2.44 -2.70
C SER A 161 -0.97 1.62 -2.25
N MET A 162 -0.51 1.84 -1.02
CA MET A 162 0.67 1.16 -0.43
C MET A 162 0.53 -0.38 -0.37
N LEU A 163 -0.70 -0.90 -0.33
CA LEU A 163 -0.94 -2.36 -0.40
C LEU A 163 -0.49 -2.95 -1.74
N PHE A 164 -0.38 -2.14 -2.80
CA PHE A 164 -0.03 -2.60 -4.14
C PHE A 164 1.47 -2.71 -4.39
N SER A 165 2.32 -2.44 -3.39
CA SER A 165 3.71 -2.90 -3.40
C SER A 165 3.82 -4.44 -3.44
N PHE A 166 2.74 -5.17 -3.18
CA PHE A 166 2.66 -6.63 -3.25
C PHE A 166 1.97 -7.14 -4.52
N LEU A 167 1.77 -6.30 -5.53
CA LEU A 167 1.29 -6.75 -6.83
C LEU A 167 2.23 -7.80 -7.45
N PRO A 168 1.71 -8.66 -8.34
CA PRO A 168 2.54 -9.63 -9.03
C PRO A 168 3.50 -8.94 -10.02
N THR A 169 4.54 -9.66 -10.42
CA THR A 169 5.55 -9.13 -11.34
C THR A 169 4.92 -8.74 -12.68
N LYS A 170 5.33 -7.59 -13.23
CA LYS A 170 4.79 -6.93 -14.44
C LYS A 170 3.36 -6.39 -14.33
N ALA A 171 2.75 -6.40 -13.14
CA ALA A 171 1.47 -5.75 -12.95
C ALA A 171 1.56 -4.23 -13.13
N THR A 172 0.41 -3.61 -13.34
CA THR A 172 0.27 -2.17 -13.49
C THR A 172 -0.49 -1.58 -12.31
N LEU A 173 0.04 -0.50 -11.74
CA LEU A 173 -0.63 0.33 -10.75
C LEU A 173 -0.93 1.70 -11.36
N ILE A 174 -2.20 2.10 -11.37
CA ILE A 174 -2.65 3.43 -11.75
C ILE A 174 -3.07 4.15 -10.47
N VAL A 175 -2.30 5.15 -10.04
CA VAL A 175 -2.56 5.91 -8.81
C VAL A 175 -3.12 7.28 -9.15
N ALA A 176 -4.31 7.60 -8.62
CA ALA A 176 -4.81 8.96 -8.74
C ALA A 176 -4.03 9.94 -7.87
N GLU A 177 -3.69 11.07 -8.46
CA GLU A 177 -3.03 12.18 -7.81
C GLU A 177 -3.97 12.83 -6.79
N PHE A 178 -3.38 13.54 -5.83
CA PHE A 178 -4.14 14.27 -4.83
C PHE A 178 -4.55 15.64 -5.38
N PRO A 179 -5.86 15.92 -5.54
CA PRO A 179 -6.30 17.25 -5.95
C PRO A 179 -6.06 18.26 -4.82
N ILE A 180 -5.31 19.30 -5.11
CA ILE A 180 -5.12 20.48 -4.28
C ILE A 180 -5.93 21.61 -4.90
N VAL A 181 -7.04 21.94 -4.25
CA VAL A 181 -7.83 23.14 -4.59
C VAL A 181 -7.25 24.29 -3.77
N ALA A 182 -6.41 25.11 -4.39
CA ALA A 182 -5.88 26.33 -3.79
C ALA A 182 -6.68 27.55 -4.27
N LYS A 183 -6.58 28.68 -3.56
CA LYS A 183 -7.20 29.95 -3.98
C LYS A 183 -6.77 30.41 -5.38
N THR A 184 -5.63 29.91 -5.87
CA THR A 184 -5.00 30.28 -7.14
C THR A 184 -5.24 29.28 -8.27
N GLY A 185 -5.97 28.18 -8.06
CA GLY A 185 -6.28 27.19 -9.10
C GLY A 185 -6.35 25.74 -8.61
N TYR A 186 -6.59 24.83 -9.55
CA TYR A 186 -6.52 23.38 -9.35
C TYR A 186 -5.11 22.89 -9.68
N SER A 187 -4.45 22.24 -8.73
CA SER A 187 -3.22 21.48 -8.97
C SER A 187 -3.36 20.06 -8.45
N SER A 188 -2.56 19.13 -8.98
CA SER A 188 -2.54 17.74 -8.55
C SER A 188 -1.15 17.39 -8.05
N HIS A 189 -1.07 16.59 -6.98
CA HIS A 189 0.19 16.21 -6.36
C HIS A 189 0.34 14.68 -6.28
N ARG A 190 1.46 14.17 -6.78
CA ARG A 190 1.86 12.77 -6.64
C ARG A 190 2.37 12.50 -5.24
N LEU A 191 1.47 12.40 -4.26
CA LEU A 191 1.79 12.23 -2.82
C LEU A 191 2.76 11.07 -2.54
N GLU A 192 2.78 10.05 -3.41
CA GLU A 192 3.51 8.81 -3.21
C GLU A 192 4.50 8.51 -4.35
N ALA A 193 4.77 9.46 -5.24
CA ALA A 193 5.73 9.25 -6.34
C ALA A 193 7.08 8.73 -5.82
N VAL A 194 7.57 9.31 -4.72
CA VAL A 194 8.84 8.89 -4.07
C VAL A 194 8.86 7.45 -3.58
N LEU A 195 7.71 6.77 -3.47
CA LEU A 195 7.62 5.33 -3.21
C LEU A 195 7.58 4.57 -4.54
N TRP A 196 6.68 5.01 -5.44
CA TRP A 196 6.36 4.28 -6.66
C TRP A 196 7.44 4.35 -7.74
N ASP A 197 8.21 5.43 -7.80
CA ASP A 197 9.27 5.64 -8.78
C ASP A 197 10.42 4.62 -8.65
N TYR A 198 10.47 3.86 -7.55
CA TYR A 198 11.56 2.92 -7.26
C TYR A 198 11.14 1.45 -7.27
N HIS A 199 9.87 1.13 -7.45
CA HIS A 199 9.45 -0.28 -7.51
C HIS A 199 9.74 -0.87 -8.89
N SER A 200 10.66 -1.84 -8.94
CA SER A 200 11.13 -2.42 -10.20
C SER A 200 10.20 -3.47 -10.81
N HIS A 201 9.38 -4.11 -9.97
CA HIS A 201 8.58 -5.26 -10.37
C HIS A 201 7.19 -4.91 -10.92
N ILE A 202 6.75 -3.64 -10.83
CA ILE A 202 5.48 -3.15 -11.36
C ILE A 202 5.67 -1.92 -12.24
N ASN A 203 4.71 -1.69 -13.13
CA ASN A 203 4.59 -0.45 -13.89
C ASN A 203 3.67 0.51 -13.15
N VAL A 204 4.07 1.77 -12.95
CA VAL A 204 3.24 2.76 -12.24
C VAL A 204 2.88 3.91 -13.17
N PHE A 205 1.59 4.25 -13.22
CA PHE A 205 1.07 5.43 -13.90
C PHE A 205 0.35 6.32 -12.90
N HIS A 206 0.44 7.64 -13.11
CA HIS A 206 -0.28 8.63 -12.33
C HIS A 206 -1.44 9.21 -13.14
N TYR A 207 -2.61 9.31 -12.51
CA TYR A 207 -3.82 9.88 -13.09
C TYR A 207 -4.17 11.20 -12.37
N PRO A 208 -4.16 12.36 -13.04
CA PRO A 208 -4.40 13.67 -12.42
C PRO A 208 -5.86 13.92 -11.97
#